data_AF-A0A7S7C0I8-F1
#
_entry.id   AF-A0A7S7C0I8-F1
#
_cell.length_a   1.000
_cell.length_b   1.000
_cell.length_c   1.000
_cell.angle_alpha   90.00
_cell.angle_beta   90.00
_cell.angle_gamma   90.00
#
_symmetry.space_group_name_H-M   'P 1'
#
loop_
_entity.id
_entity.type
_entity.pdbx_description
1 polymer ?
#
loop_
_entity_poly.entity_id
_entity_poly.type
_entity_poly.pdbx_seq_one_letter_code
_entity_poly.pdbx_strand_id
1 'polypeptide(L)' 'MAEHDGITEGLECDNAAVMAGFTREVFARTTTLDLHLLIRPDTDLDGHFRAWCTDEQEWLRIEGWNFCIQDVNSGASA' A
#
# COMPACT_ATOMS: atom_id res chain seq x y z
N MET A 1 21.98 33.32 1.50
CA MET A 1 20.84 33.61 2.40
C MET A 1 19.65 33.94 1.49
N ALA A 2 18.74 33.06 1.09
CA ALA A 2 18.40 31.72 1.53
C ALA A 2 18.11 30.89 0.26
N GLU A 3 18.72 29.73 0.19
CA GLU A 3 18.39 28.69 -0.78
C GLU A 3 17.40 27.79 -0.03
N HIS A 4 16.14 27.79 -0.44
CA HIS A 4 15.22 26.70 -0.14
C HIS A 4 14.11 26.79 -1.17
N ASP A 5 14.44 26.21 -2.33
CA ASP A 5 13.49 25.72 -3.30
C ASP A 5 12.62 24.68 -2.57
N GLY A 6 11.55 25.17 -1.95
CA GLY A 6 10.59 24.39 -1.18
C GLY A 6 9.65 23.71 -2.16
N ILE A 7 10.19 22.75 -2.88
CA ILE A 7 9.51 21.72 -3.64
C ILE A 7 8.24 21.31 -2.87
N THR A 8 7.11 21.92 -3.21
CA THR A 8 5.79 21.35 -3.01
C THR A 8 5.44 20.62 -4.30
N GLU A 9 6.43 19.91 -4.87
CA GLU A 9 6.15 18.92 -5.89
C GLU A 9 5.46 17.79 -5.14
N GLY A 10 4.23 17.49 -5.59
CA GLY A 10 3.27 16.69 -4.85
C GLY A 10 3.92 15.49 -4.21
N LEU A 11 3.61 15.27 -2.93
CA LEU A 11 3.83 14.00 -2.27
C LEU A 11 3.53 12.92 -3.30
N GLU A 12 4.57 12.23 -3.77
CA GLU A 12 4.43 10.99 -4.53
C GLU A 12 3.36 10.20 -3.79
N CYS A 13 2.30 9.81 -4.46
CA CYS A 13 1.00 9.63 -3.79
C CYS A 13 1.04 8.51 -2.72
N ASP A 14 1.96 7.57 -2.92
CA ASP A 14 2.49 6.59 -1.96
C ASP A 14 3.12 7.20 -0.69
N ASN A 15 3.90 8.29 -0.78
CA ASN A 15 4.40 9.04 0.38
C ASN A 15 3.25 9.56 1.27
N ALA A 16 2.11 9.95 0.69
CA ALA A 16 0.93 10.32 1.48
C ALA A 16 0.31 9.10 2.19
N ALA A 17 0.30 7.92 1.56
CA ALA A 17 -0.16 6.69 2.19
C ALA A 17 0.77 6.25 3.34
N VAL A 18 2.09 6.32 3.13
CA VAL A 18 3.11 6.04 4.15
C VAL A 18 3.00 7.01 5.31
N MET A 19 2.85 8.32 5.06
CA MET A 19 2.60 9.32 6.11
C MET A 19 1.28 9.09 6.85
N ALA A 20 0.28 8.47 6.22
CA ALA A 20 -0.97 8.05 6.85
C ALA A 20 -0.88 6.71 7.61
N GLY A 21 0.31 6.08 7.66
CA GLY A 21 0.59 4.85 8.40
C GLY A 21 0.36 3.56 7.61
N PHE A 22 0.23 3.64 6.28
CA PHE A 22 0.14 2.48 5.39
C PHE A 22 1.55 2.09 4.94
N THR A 23 2.23 1.30 5.76
CA THR A 23 3.66 0.98 5.60
C THR A 23 3.92 -0.49 5.28
N ARG A 24 2.91 -1.35 5.39
CA ARG A 24 3.04 -2.77 5.12
C ARG A 24 2.65 -3.03 3.67
N GLU A 25 3.59 -3.51 2.89
CA GLU A 25 3.39 -3.81 1.47
C GLU A 25 2.95 -5.27 1.30
N VAL A 26 1.82 -5.45 0.63
CA VAL A 26 1.25 -6.76 0.33
C VAL A 26 0.88 -6.87 -1.14
N PHE A 27 0.96 -8.09 -1.64
CA PHE A 27 0.51 -8.46 -2.98
C PHE A 27 -0.77 -9.26 -2.84
N ALA A 28 -1.88 -8.72 -3.38
CA ALA A 28 -3.19 -9.34 -3.34
C ALA A 28 -3.54 -9.91 -4.72
N ARG A 29 -3.76 -11.23 -4.79
CA ARG A 29 -4.01 -11.95 -6.05
C ARG A 29 -5.35 -12.66 -6.05
N THR A 30 -6.02 -12.61 -7.20
CA THR A 30 -7.15 -13.47 -7.57
C THR A 30 -6.82 -14.20 -8.87
N THR A 31 -7.78 -14.95 -9.42
CA THR A 31 -7.61 -15.60 -10.73
C THR A 31 -7.48 -14.58 -11.88
N THR A 32 -8.00 -13.36 -11.74
CA THR A 32 -8.13 -12.39 -12.84
C THR A 32 -7.51 -11.03 -12.55
N LEU A 33 -7.06 -10.79 -11.33
CA LEU A 33 -6.59 -9.49 -10.86
C LEU A 33 -5.46 -9.65 -9.85
N ASP A 34 -4.43 -8.85 -10.03
CA ASP A 34 -3.26 -8.72 -9.17
C ASP A 34 -3.15 -7.26 -8.72
N LEU A 35 -2.94 -7.02 -7.42
CA LEU A 35 -2.82 -5.67 -6.86
C LEU A 35 -1.60 -5.57 -5.95
N HIS A 36 -0.81 -4.52 -6.13
CA HIS A 36 0.22 -4.09 -5.19
C HIS A 36 -0.37 -3.07 -4.22
N LEU A 37 -0.39 -3.41 -2.93
CA LEU A 37 -1.13 -2.68 -1.93
C LEU A 37 -0.25 -2.28 -0.75
N LEU A 38 -0.39 -1.03 -0.29
CA LEU A 38 0.04 -0.62 1.04
C LEU A 38 -1.15 -0.67 2.01
N ILE A 39 -0.96 -1.36 3.13
CA ILE A 39 -1.92 -1.52 4.22
C ILE A 39 -1.30 -1.07 5.55
N ARG A 40 -2.13 -0.95 6.58
CA ARG A 40 -1.61 -0.77 7.95
C ARG A 40 -0.96 -2.08 8.42
N PRO A 41 0.07 -2.02 9.26
CA PRO A 41 0.78 -3.21 9.73
C PRO A 41 -0.15 -4.21 10.46
N ASP A 42 -1.10 -3.70 11.23
CA ASP A 42 -2.05 -4.49 12.04
C ASP A 42 -3.39 -4.77 11.32
N THR A 43 -3.44 -4.58 10.00
CA THR A 43 -4.67 -4.83 9.24
C THR A 43 -5.06 -6.31 9.28
N ASP A 44 -6.31 -6.57 9.66
CA ASP A 44 -6.95 -7.88 9.51
C ASP A 44 -7.19 -8.17 8.03
N LEU A 45 -6.51 -9.20 7.51
CA LEU A 45 -6.51 -9.56 6.09
C LEU A 45 -7.71 -10.41 5.67
N ASP A 46 -8.45 -10.99 6.62
CA ASP A 46 -9.63 -11.80 6.32
C ASP A 46 -10.90 -10.94 6.29
N GLY A 47 -10.91 -9.77 6.94
CA GLY A 47 -12.01 -8.81 6.94
C GLY A 47 -12.01 -7.81 5.78
N HIS A 48 -12.65 -6.67 5.99
CA HIS A 48 -12.62 -5.55 5.04
C HIS A 48 -11.63 -4.48 5.52
N PHE A 49 -10.81 -3.98 4.61
CA PHE A 49 -9.82 -2.96 4.95
C PHE A 49 -9.61 -1.95 3.83
N ARG A 50 -9.11 -0.77 4.20
CA ARG A 50 -8.63 0.21 3.24
C ARG A 50 -7.21 -0.13 2.85
N ALA A 51 -6.87 0.03 1.58
CA ALA A 51 -5.52 -0.11 1.07
C ALA A 51 -5.23 1.01 0.07
N TRP A 52 -3.96 1.34 -0.07
CA TRP A 52 -3.48 2.19 -1.16
C TRP A 52 -2.95 1.29 -2.27
N CYS A 53 -3.50 1.41 -3.48
CA CYS A 53 -2.98 0.72 -4.66
C CYS A 53 -1.79 1.50 -5.20
N THR A 54 -0.60 0.90 -5.20
CA THR A 54 0.62 1.60 -5.66
C THR A 54 0.73 1.64 -7.19
N ASP A 55 0.03 0.74 -7.89
CA ASP A 55 0.01 0.68 -9.36
C ASP A 55 -0.88 1.79 -9.94
N GLU A 56 -2.16 1.78 -9.53
CA GLU A 56 -3.17 2.74 -10.01
C GLU A 56 -3.19 4.06 -9.21
N GLN A 57 -2.39 4.17 -8.15
CA GLN A 57 -2.32 5.34 -7.25
C GLN A 57 -3.70 5.78 -6.74
N GLU A 58 -4.45 4.86 -6.14
CA GLU A 58 -5.78 5.13 -5.60
C GLU A 58 -6.09 4.42 -4.27
N TRP A 59 -7.08 4.96 -3.54
CA TRP A 59 -7.57 4.35 -2.31
C TRP A 59 -8.64 3.30 -2.61
N LEU A 60 -8.33 2.06 -2.31
CA LEU A 60 -9.25 0.93 -2.48
C LEU A 60 -9.82 0.48 -1.14
N ARG A 61 -11.04 -0.03 -1.19
CA ARG A 61 -11.62 -0.88 -0.13
C ARG A 61 -11.53 -2.32 -0.60
N ILE A 62 -10.79 -3.13 0.15
CA ILE A 62 -10.54 -4.54 -0.17
C ILE A 62 -11.40 -5.41 0.72
N GLU A 63 -12.00 -6.43 0.11
CA GLU A 63 -12.68 -7.54 0.77
C GLU A 63 -11.67 -8.69 0.87
N GLY A 64 -11.00 -8.80 2.01
CA GLY A 64 -9.83 -9.66 2.19
C GLY A 64 -10.06 -11.13 1.82
N TRP A 65 -11.23 -11.67 2.18
CA TRP A 65 -11.65 -13.03 1.84
C TRP A 65 -11.73 -13.33 0.32
N ASN A 66 -11.75 -12.31 -0.55
CA ASN A 66 -11.77 -12.50 -2.01
C ASN A 66 -10.36 -12.66 -2.63
N PHE A 67 -9.29 -12.41 -1.87
CA PHE A 67 -7.92 -12.37 -2.37
C PHE A 67 -7.00 -13.34 -1.64
N CYS A 68 -6.03 -13.91 -2.35
CA CYS A 68 -4.84 -14.50 -1.76
C CYS A 68 -3.82 -13.38 -1.51
N ILE A 69 -3.67 -12.97 -0.25
CA ILE A 69 -2.81 -11.84 0.14
C ILE A 69 -1.49 -12.36 0.74
N GLN A 70 -0.36 -11.88 0.24
CA GLN A 70 0.97 -12.24 0.73
C GLN A 70 1.80 -10.98 0.98
N ASP A 71 2.70 -11.03 1.96
CA ASP A 71 3.60 -9.92 2.26
C ASP A 71 4.75 -9.88 1.24
N VAL A 72 5.02 -8.71 0.67
CA VAL A 72 6.07 -8.55 -0.36
C VAL A 72 7.46 -8.77 0.25
N ASN A 73 7.64 -8.51 1.55
CA ASN A 73 8.92 -8.65 2.24
C ASN A 73 9.11 -10.03 2.92
N SER A 74 8.19 -10.98 2.74
CA SER A 74 8.34 -12.34 3.28
C SER A 74 9.46 -13.16 2.61
N GLY A 75 10.18 -12.58 1.64
CA GLY A 75 11.35 -13.14 0.97
C GLY A 75 12.71 -12.85 1.64
N ALA A 76 12.77 -12.16 2.78
CA ALA A 76 14.01 -12.06 3.56
C ALA A 76 14.24 -13.37 4.36
N SER A 77 14.72 -14.40 3.65
CA SER A 77 15.33 -15.57 4.27
C SER A 77 16.63 -15.17 4.98
N ALA A 78 16.70 -15.49 6.28
CA ALA A 78 17.88 -15.75 7.13
C ALA A 78 19.08 -14.79 7.10
#